data_AF-A0A348ZE50-F1
#
_entry.id   AF-A0A348ZE50-F1
#
_cell.length_a   1.000
_cell.length_b   1.000
_cell.length_c   1.000
_cell.angle_alpha   90.00
_cell.angle_beta   90.00
_cell.angle_gamma   90.00
#
_symmetry.space_group_name_H-M   'P 1'
#
loop_
_entity.id
_entity.type
_entity.pdbx_description
1 polymer ?
#
loop_
_entity_poly.entity_id
_entity_poly.type
_entity_poly.pdbx_seq_one_letter_code
_entity_poly.pdbx_strand_id
1 'polypeptide(L)'
;PIASRASRGKPLVNILPLEENERITSMLPVSEYSENHFVFMATSNGTVKKTALTNFARQRSVGLRAIELAEGDELVGTAVT
;
A
#
# COMPACT_ATOMS: atom_id res chain seq x y z
N PRO A 1 17.25 2.08 -2.97
CA PRO A 1 18.57 1.79 -3.59
C PRO A 1 19.63 1.81 -2.50
N ILE A 2 20.61 0.91 -2.55
CA ILE A 2 21.76 0.98 -1.63
C ILE A 2 22.55 2.23 -2.02
N ALA A 3 22.70 3.17 -1.09
CA ALA A 3 23.35 4.44 -1.34
C ALA A 3 24.00 4.98 -0.06
N SER A 4 24.94 5.90 -0.21
CA SER A 4 25.56 6.59 0.92
C SER A 4 24.54 7.47 1.66
N ARG A 5 24.79 7.77 2.94
CA ARG A 5 23.92 8.62 3.77
C ARG A 5 23.68 10.02 3.14
N ALA A 6 24.64 10.54 2.38
CA ALA A 6 24.53 11.84 1.70
C ALA A 6 23.73 11.78 0.38
N SER A 7 23.37 10.59 -0.10
CA SER A 7 22.60 10.42 -1.34
C SER A 7 21.12 10.72 -1.13
N ARG A 8 20.50 11.36 -2.12
CA ARG A 8 19.05 11.65 -2.13
C ARG A 8 18.19 10.42 -2.48
N GLY A 9 18.82 9.28 -2.76
CA GLY A 9 18.11 8.05 -3.16
C GLY A 9 17.58 8.11 -4.59
N LYS A 10 16.53 7.31 -4.87
CA LYS A 10 15.85 7.26 -6.18
C LYS A 10 14.37 7.56 -5.97
N PRO A 11 13.73 8.38 -6.83
CA PRO A 11 12.29 8.64 -6.76
C PRO A 11 11.47 7.34 -6.82
N LEU A 12 10.41 7.23 -6.00
CA LEU A 12 9.55 6.04 -5.93
C LEU A 12 8.78 5.77 -7.23
N VAL A 13 8.36 6.82 -7.93
CA VAL A 13 7.70 6.73 -9.25
C VAL A 13 8.57 6.02 -10.31
N ASN A 14 9.90 5.98 -10.11
CA ASN A 14 10.84 5.28 -11.00
C ASN A 14 11.12 3.83 -10.56
N ILE A 15 10.44 3.35 -9.51
CA ILE A 15 10.63 2.01 -8.91
C ILE A 15 9.31 1.24 -8.94
N LEU A 16 8.19 1.92 -8.66
CA LEU A 16 6.85 1.34 -8.67
C LEU A 16 6.10 1.81 -9.93
N PRO A 17 5.32 0.93 -10.57
CA PRO A 17 4.54 1.28 -11.76
C PRO A 17 3.27 2.06 -11.34
N LEU A 18 3.43 3.35 -11.03
CA LEU A 18 2.32 4.21 -10.63
C LEU A 18 1.64 4.83 -11.86
N GLU A 19 0.32 4.90 -11.84
CA GLU A 19 -0.47 5.61 -12.85
C GLU A 19 -0.37 7.14 -12.65
N GLU A 20 -0.83 7.90 -13.65
CA GLU A 20 -0.85 9.36 -13.55
C GLU A 20 -1.73 9.81 -12.39
N ASN A 21 -1.21 10.69 -11.54
CA ASN A 21 -1.85 11.17 -10.30
C ASN A 21 -2.03 10.11 -9.21
N GLU A 22 -1.54 8.87 -9.40
CA GLU A 22 -1.49 7.88 -8.33
C GLU A 22 -0.42 8.27 -7.30
N ARG A 23 -0.80 8.25 -6.02
CA ARG A 23 0.09 8.59 -4.90
C ARG A 23 0.16 7.48 -3.88
N ILE A 24 1.32 7.34 -3.25
CA ILE A 24 1.49 6.44 -2.12
C ILE A 24 0.75 7.01 -0.91
N THR A 25 -0.27 6.29 -0.43
CA THR A 25 -1.07 6.70 0.73
C THR A 25 -0.39 6.29 2.05
N SER A 26 0.20 5.09 2.09
CA SER A 26 0.79 4.55 3.32
C SER A 26 1.87 3.52 3.00
N MET A 27 2.86 3.41 3.88
CA MET A 27 3.88 2.37 3.86
C MET A 27 3.84 1.63 5.19
N LEU A 28 3.46 0.35 5.15
CA LEU A 28 3.31 -0.48 6.34
C LEU A 28 4.47 -1.49 6.40
N PRO A 29 5.36 -1.41 7.40
CA PRO A 29 6.40 -2.43 7.58
C PRO A 29 5.76 -3.75 8.02
N VAL A 30 6.08 -4.84 7.31
CA VAL A 30 5.60 -6.19 7.61
C VAL A 30 6.79 -7.12 7.69
N SER A 31 7.00 -7.75 8.85
CA SER A 31 8.07 -8.73 9.07
C SER A 31 7.63 -10.14 8.69
N GLU A 32 6.35 -10.47 8.88
CA GLU A 32 5.78 -11.79 8.61
C GLU A 32 4.29 -11.66 8.25
N TYR A 33 3.78 -12.64 7.49
CA TYR A 33 2.36 -12.72 7.10
C TYR A 33 1.64 -13.73 7.98
N SER A 34 1.32 -13.36 9.23
CA SER A 34 0.62 -14.23 10.18
C SER A 34 -0.91 -14.10 10.11
N GLU A 35 -1.62 -15.16 10.49
CA GLU A 35 -3.08 -15.28 10.36
C GLU A 35 -3.87 -14.32 11.26
N ASN A 36 -3.25 -13.81 12.34
CA ASN A 36 -3.89 -12.92 13.31
C ASN A 36 -3.75 -11.43 12.99
N HIS A 37 -3.08 -11.09 11.89
CA HIS A 37 -2.91 -9.70 11.46
C HIS A 37 -3.78 -9.38 10.24
N PHE A 38 -4.18 -8.12 10.16
CA PHE A 38 -5.04 -7.60 9.11
C PHE A 38 -4.54 -6.26 8.62
N VAL A 39 -4.83 -5.97 7.35
CA VAL A 39 -4.76 -4.62 6.81
C VAL A 39 -6.15 -4.00 6.90
N PHE A 40 -6.27 -2.97 7.71
CA PHE A 40 -7.45 -2.12 7.80
C PHE A 40 -7.28 -0.92 6.86
N MET A 41 -8.29 -0.62 6.06
CA MET A 41 -8.29 0.42 5.04
C MET A 41 -9.52 1.32 5.23
N ALA A 42 -9.35 2.62 5.02
CA ALA A 42 -10.43 3.61 5.03
C ALA A 42 -10.33 4.53 3.81
N THR A 43 -11.47 4.89 3.22
CA THR A 43 -11.58 5.78 2.06
C THR A 43 -12.15 7.15 2.41
N SER A 44 -12.02 8.12 1.52
CA SER A 44 -12.54 9.48 1.68
C SER A 44 -14.07 9.51 1.87
N ASN A 45 -14.80 8.58 1.25
CA ASN A 45 -16.25 8.47 1.38
C ASN A 45 -16.69 7.71 2.64
N GLY A 46 -15.77 7.32 3.52
CA GLY A 46 -16.08 6.60 4.75
C GLY A 46 -16.26 5.08 4.59
N THR A 47 -15.93 4.53 3.41
CA THR A 47 -15.91 3.08 3.21
C THR A 47 -14.71 2.49 3.94
N VAL A 48 -14.92 1.39 4.65
CA VAL A 48 -13.84 0.66 5.33
C VAL A 48 -13.76 -0.78 4.85
N LYS A 49 -12.54 -1.32 4.82
CA LYS A 49 -12.28 -2.72 4.48
C LYS A 49 -11.20 -3.29 5.40
N LYS A 50 -11.47 -4.46 5.99
CA LYS A 50 -10.49 -5.24 6.75
C LYS A 50 -10.18 -6.52 5.97
N THR A 51 -8.90 -6.76 5.70
CA THR A 51 -8.44 -7.92 4.91
C THR A 51 -7.32 -8.63 5.66
N ALA A 52 -7.35 -9.96 5.71
CA ALA A 52 -6.29 -10.75 6.33
C ALA A 52 -4.93 -10.43 5.69
N LEU A 53 -3.90 -10.26 6.51
CA LEU A 53 -2.55 -9.93 6.04
C LEU A 53 -2.00 -11.01 5.11
N THR A 54 -2.34 -12.28 5.36
CA THR A 54 -1.99 -13.44 4.53
C THR A 54 -2.40 -13.31 3.06
N ASN A 55 -3.46 -12.54 2.74
CA ASN A 55 -3.85 -12.26 1.36
C ASN A 55 -2.81 -11.43 0.58
N PHE A 56 -1.88 -10.77 1.27
CA PHE A 56 -0.80 -9.97 0.70
C PHE A 56 0.54 -10.72 0.64
N ALA A 57 0.59 -12.00 1.07
CA ALA A 57 1.83 -12.77 1.18
C ALA A 57 2.57 -13.00 -0.16
N ARG A 58 1.85 -12.95 -1.28
CA ARG A 58 2.41 -13.11 -2.62
C ARG A 58 2.60 -11.77 -3.31
N GLN A 59 3.79 -11.18 -3.17
CA GLN A 59 4.11 -9.89 -3.79
C GLN A 59 4.28 -10.03 -5.30
N ARG A 60 3.73 -9.09 -6.05
CA ARG A 60 3.88 -8.99 -7.50
C ARG A 60 4.41 -7.60 -7.84
N SER A 61 5.32 -7.49 -8.80
CA SER A 61 5.86 -6.21 -9.25
C SER A 61 4.79 -5.28 -9.83
N VAL A 62 3.73 -5.86 -10.41
CA VAL A 62 2.56 -5.16 -10.96
C VAL A 62 1.54 -4.73 -9.89
N GLY A 63 1.77 -5.08 -8.63
CA GLY A 63 0.82 -4.83 -7.54
C GLY A 63 -0.36 -5.81 -7.50
N LEU A 64 -1.34 -5.48 -6.64
CA LEU A 64 -2.56 -6.22 -6.37
C LEU A 64 -3.66 -5.21 -6.02
N ARG A 65 -4.90 -5.45 -6.45
CA ARG A 65 -6.06 -4.63 -6.02
C ARG A 65 -6.41 -4.93 -4.56
N ALA A 66 -6.11 -3.99 -3.66
CA ALA A 66 -6.37 -4.13 -2.22
C ALA A 66 -7.83 -3.79 -1.83
N ILE A 67 -8.42 -2.79 -2.47
CA ILE A 67 -9.80 -2.32 -2.27
C ILE A 67 -10.35 -1.85 -3.62
N GLU A 68 -11.66 -1.98 -3.81
CA GLU A 68 -12.37 -1.41 -4.96
C GLU A 68 -12.91 -0.04 -4.54
N LEU A 69 -12.66 0.98 -5.35
CA LEU A 69 -13.04 2.36 -5.08
C LEU A 69 -14.18 2.75 -6.03
N ALA A 70 -15.19 3.43 -5.48
CA ALA A 70 -16.20 4.09 -6.30
C ALA A 70 -15.60 5.28 -7.05
N GLU A 71 -16.29 5.75 -8.09
CA GLU A 71 -15.88 6.95 -8.82
C GLU A 71 -15.73 8.15 -7.87
N GLY A 72 -14.58 8.81 -7.93
CA GLY A 72 -14.24 9.95 -7.07
C GLY A 72 -13.86 9.60 -5.63
N ASP A 73 -13.84 8.32 -5.24
CA ASP A 73 -13.34 7.90 -3.93
C ASP A 73 -11.84 7.62 -3.96
N GLU A 74 -11.15 7.93 -2.88
CA GLU A 74 -9.73 7.67 -2.71
C GLU A 74 -9.42 6.99 -1.38
N LEU A 75 -8.37 6.17 -1.36
CA LEU A 75 -7.86 5.61 -0.11
C LEU A 75 -7.19 6.72 0.70
N VAL A 76 -7.58 6.89 1.96
CA VAL A 76 -7.05 7.96 2.83
C VAL A 76 -6.16 7.42 3.95
N GLY A 77 -6.32 6.17 4.34
CA GLY A 77 -5.51 5.60 5.41
C GLY A 77 -5.52 4.09 5.47
N THR A 78 -4.41 3.54 5.94
CA THR A 78 -4.28 2.11 6.24
C THR A 78 -3.55 1.87 7.55
N ALA A 79 -3.83 0.74 8.20
CA ALA A 79 -3.14 0.29 9.40
C ALA A 79 -3.02 -1.24 9.40
N VAL A 80 -1.95 -1.75 9.99
CA VAL A 80 -1.87 -3.17 10.38
C VAL A 80 -2.48 -3.30 11.77
N THR A 81 -3.39 -4.25 11.95
CA THR A 81 -4.07 -4.53 13.23
C THR A 81 -3.98 -5.99 13.58
#